data_AF-A0A6I1GKC7-F1
#
_entry.id   AF-A0A6I1GKC7-F1
#
_cell.length_a   1.000
_cell.length_b   1.000
_cell.length_c   1.000
_cell.angle_alpha   90.00
_cell.angle_beta   90.00
_cell.angle_gamma   90.00
#
_symmetry.space_group_name_H-M   'P 1'
#
loop_
_entity.id
_entity.type
_entity.pdbx_description
1 polymer ?
#
loop_
_entity_poly.entity_id
_entity_poly.type
_entity_poly.pdbx_seq_one_letter_code
_entity_poly.pdbx_strand_id
1 'polypeptide(L)'
;MARTLAEKVWEDHVVRRAEGEPDLLYIDLHLLHEVTSPQAFDGLRLAGRSVRRPDLTLATEDHNVPTTPGPITDLTSRTQVETLRRNCEEFGVRLFPMGDSEQGIVHVVGPQRGLTQPGMTIVCGDSHTSTHGAFGALAFGIGTSEVEHVLATQTLPLAPFRTMAVTVTGALQPGVTAKDVVLAVIAKIGTGGGQGYVIEYRGPAIEALSMEARMTICNMSIEAGARAGMIAPDQTTFDYLRGREHAPGGTDWDAAVEYWRTLRTDDDAVFDAEVVLDADTLTPFITWGTNPGQGAPLGESVPDPAAIADETERAAAERALEYMALTPGTPFREIAVDTVFLGSCTNGRIEDLRAAAEVIKGRQVADGVRMLVVPGSARVRLQAENEGLDTVFTEAGAEWRLAGCSMCLGMNPDQLAPGERSASTSNRNFEGRQGKGGRTHLVSPLVAAATAVRGTLSSPADL
;
A
#
# COMPACT_ATOMS: atom_id res chain seq x y z
N MET A 1 29.68 11.07 10.62
CA MET A 1 29.54 9.63 10.34
C MET A 1 28.67 9.50 9.12
N ALA A 2 28.98 8.55 8.25
CA ALA A 2 28.11 8.16 7.14
C ALA A 2 26.74 7.75 7.68
N ARG A 3 25.67 8.17 7.03
CA ARG A 3 24.29 7.92 7.45
C ARG A 3 23.47 7.34 6.31
N THR A 4 22.61 6.40 6.65
CA THR A 4 21.51 5.94 5.79
C THR A 4 20.49 7.06 5.59
N LEU A 5 19.66 6.93 4.54
CA LEU A 5 18.57 7.85 4.29
C LEU A 5 17.64 7.97 5.50
N ALA A 6 17.27 6.83 6.10
CA ALA A 6 16.39 6.80 7.26
C ALA A 6 16.99 7.55 8.46
N GLU A 7 18.28 7.37 8.73
CA GLU A 7 18.98 8.09 9.81
C GLU A 7 19.06 9.59 9.54
N LYS A 8 19.30 10.02 8.29
CA LYS A 8 19.30 11.44 7.93
C LYS A 8 17.95 12.07 8.25
N VAL A 9 16.86 11.46 7.77
CA VAL A 9 15.50 11.95 8.03
C VAL A 9 15.19 11.92 9.52
N TRP A 10 15.55 10.86 10.25
CA TRP A 10 15.35 10.82 11.70
C TRP A 10 16.04 11.97 12.42
N GLU A 11 17.35 12.16 12.17
CA GLU A 11 18.16 13.20 12.83
C GLU A 11 17.61 14.61 12.60
N ASP A 12 17.13 14.90 11.38
CA ASP A 12 16.61 16.21 11.02
C ASP A 12 15.28 16.55 11.73
N HIS A 13 14.60 15.55 12.31
CA HIS A 13 13.30 15.70 12.96
C HIS A 13 13.32 15.56 14.48
N VAL A 14 14.48 15.31 15.09
CA VAL A 14 14.56 15.19 16.55
C VAL A 14 14.39 16.54 17.23
N VAL A 15 13.33 16.66 18.03
CA VAL A 15 13.01 17.84 18.86
C VAL A 15 13.68 17.76 20.22
N ARG A 16 13.74 16.56 20.81
CA ARG A 16 14.35 16.32 22.14
C ARG A 16 14.94 14.92 22.22
N ARG A 17 16.13 14.84 22.84
CA ARG A 17 16.78 13.61 23.32
C ARG A 17 16.91 13.62 24.83
N ALA A 18 16.71 12.46 25.45
CA ALA A 18 17.00 12.25 26.86
C ALA A 18 17.49 10.80 27.10
N GLU A 19 18.45 10.65 28.00
CA GLU A 19 19.04 9.34 28.30
C GLU A 19 17.97 8.38 28.84
N GLY A 20 17.86 7.19 28.23
CA GLY A 20 16.88 6.17 28.62
C GLY A 20 15.45 6.42 28.16
N GLU A 21 15.19 7.50 27.41
CA GLU A 21 13.87 7.83 26.84
C GLU A 21 13.89 7.69 25.30
N PRO A 22 12.74 7.41 24.66
CA PRO A 22 12.60 7.52 23.21
C PRO A 22 12.90 8.95 22.71
N ASP A 23 13.41 9.08 21.49
CA ASP A 23 13.57 10.40 20.85
C ASP A 23 12.18 11.00 20.59
N LEU A 24 12.02 12.30 20.85
CA LEU A 24 10.80 13.02 20.49
C LEU A 24 10.96 13.61 19.09
N LEU A 25 10.20 13.12 18.12
CA LEU A 25 10.27 13.58 16.73
C LEU A 25 9.17 14.58 16.42
N TYR A 26 9.47 15.56 15.58
CA TYR A 26 8.47 16.40 14.92
C TYR A 26 7.79 15.60 13.81
N ILE A 27 6.49 15.83 13.60
CA ILE A 27 5.68 15.20 12.55
C ILE A 27 5.30 16.25 11.50
N ASP A 28 5.71 16.08 10.24
CA ASP A 28 5.42 17.05 9.18
C ASP A 28 4.02 16.92 8.60
N LEU A 29 3.49 15.70 8.56
CA LEU A 29 2.15 15.44 8.03
C LEU A 29 1.45 14.36 8.84
N HIS A 30 0.24 14.69 9.30
CA HIS A 30 -0.65 13.75 9.96
C HIS A 30 -1.88 13.49 9.08
N LEU A 31 -2.02 12.25 8.62
CA LEU A 31 -3.17 11.83 7.83
C LEU A 31 -4.19 11.10 8.71
N LEU A 32 -5.47 11.28 8.41
CA LEU A 32 -6.58 10.75 9.20
C LEU A 32 -7.62 10.07 8.31
N HIS A 33 -8.30 9.09 8.88
CA HIS A 33 -9.45 8.40 8.29
C HIS A 33 -10.48 8.03 9.39
N GLU A 34 -11.64 7.55 9.00
CA GLU A 34 -12.81 7.40 9.87
C GLU A 34 -12.73 6.24 10.88
N VAL A 35 -11.75 5.33 10.75
CA VAL A 35 -11.71 4.11 11.56
C VAL A 35 -10.99 4.33 12.90
N THR A 36 -9.84 4.99 12.88
CA THR A 36 -8.94 5.09 14.05
C THR A 36 -8.87 6.49 14.66
N SER A 37 -9.29 7.52 13.93
CA SER A 37 -9.26 8.92 14.38
C SER A 37 -10.37 9.33 15.36
N PRO A 38 -11.61 8.79 15.31
CA PRO A 38 -12.70 9.28 16.15
C PRO A 38 -12.38 9.35 17.65
N GLN A 39 -11.79 8.29 18.21
CA GLN A 39 -11.46 8.24 19.64
C GLN A 39 -10.35 9.23 20.03
N ALA A 40 -9.43 9.55 19.11
CA ALA A 40 -8.38 10.53 19.37
C ALA A 40 -8.95 11.94 19.57
N PHE A 41 -9.94 12.34 18.76
CA PHE A 41 -10.64 13.61 18.94
C PHE A 41 -11.44 13.67 20.25
N ASP A 42 -12.05 12.56 20.66
CA ASP A 42 -12.72 12.48 21.97
C ASP A 42 -11.76 12.71 23.13
N GLY A 43 -10.55 12.15 23.07
CA GLY A 43 -9.49 12.40 24.03
C GLY A 43 -9.11 13.87 24.15
N LEU A 44 -8.92 14.56 23.01
CA LEU A 44 -8.68 16.01 22.99
C LEU A 44 -9.80 16.79 23.66
N ARG A 45 -11.06 16.47 23.32
CA ARG A 45 -12.23 17.15 23.87
C ARG A 45 -12.33 16.99 25.38
N LEU A 46 -12.14 15.78 25.89
CA LEU A 46 -12.14 15.48 27.33
C LEU A 46 -11.00 16.21 28.06
N ALA A 47 -9.85 16.36 27.41
CA ALA A 47 -8.70 17.08 27.95
C ALA A 47 -8.77 18.61 27.76
N GLY A 48 -9.81 19.14 27.10
CA GLY A 48 -9.93 20.56 26.77
C GLY A 48 -8.84 21.08 25.83
N ARG A 49 -8.36 20.23 24.90
CA ARG A 49 -7.29 20.53 23.95
C ARG A 49 -7.85 20.76 22.54
N SER A 50 -7.15 21.59 21.76
CA SER A 50 -7.38 21.72 20.31
C SER A 50 -6.37 20.89 19.52
N VAL A 51 -6.61 20.72 18.21
CA VAL A 51 -5.57 20.23 17.28
C VAL A 51 -4.46 21.28 17.16
N ARG A 52 -3.20 20.86 17.23
CA ARG A 52 -2.03 21.74 17.28
C ARG A 52 -1.66 22.34 15.93
N ARG A 53 -1.71 21.55 14.84
CA ARG A 53 -1.44 21.98 13.46
C ARG A 53 -2.50 21.46 12.50
N PRO A 54 -3.69 22.11 12.46
CA PRO A 54 -4.72 21.75 11.47
C PRO A 54 -4.23 21.91 10.03
N ASP A 55 -3.25 22.78 9.79
CA ASP A 55 -2.60 23.01 8.49
C ASP A 55 -1.67 21.88 8.04
N LEU A 56 -1.24 21.01 8.98
CA LEU A 56 -0.44 19.81 8.70
C LEU A 56 -1.25 18.52 8.91
N THR A 57 -2.58 18.63 9.02
CA THR A 57 -3.49 17.52 9.26
C THR A 57 -4.54 17.43 8.16
N LEU A 58 -4.69 16.24 7.56
CA LEU A 58 -5.68 16.01 6.50
C LEU A 58 -6.47 14.73 6.75
N ALA A 59 -7.80 14.81 6.64
CA ALA A 59 -8.69 13.67 6.71
C ALA A 59 -9.31 13.30 5.36
N THR A 60 -9.60 12.02 5.16
CA THR A 60 -10.38 11.50 4.03
C THR A 60 -11.30 10.37 4.51
N GLU A 61 -12.35 10.08 3.75
CA GLU A 61 -13.25 8.93 3.96
C GLU A 61 -12.94 7.84 2.93
N ASP A 62 -12.54 6.65 3.36
CA ASP A 62 -12.05 5.62 2.42
C ASP A 62 -12.30 4.15 2.81
N HIS A 63 -12.47 3.81 4.09
CA HIS A 63 -12.63 2.42 4.55
C HIS A 63 -14.09 1.95 4.57
N ASN A 64 -15.00 2.83 4.99
CA ASN A 64 -16.42 2.58 5.23
C ASN A 64 -17.32 3.10 4.10
N VAL A 65 -16.73 3.58 3.01
CA VAL A 65 -17.46 4.07 1.84
C VAL A 65 -17.79 2.90 0.89
N PRO A 66 -19.04 2.77 0.43
CA PRO A 66 -19.39 1.80 -0.59
C PRO A 66 -18.73 2.20 -1.92
N THR A 67 -18.33 1.20 -2.71
CA THR A 67 -17.82 1.47 -4.06
C THR A 67 -18.91 1.39 -5.14
N THR A 68 -20.17 1.22 -4.73
CA THR A 68 -21.36 1.32 -5.58
C THR A 68 -22.11 2.63 -5.30
N PRO A 69 -22.85 3.18 -6.28
CA PRO A 69 -23.66 4.38 -6.06
C PRO A 69 -24.70 4.18 -4.97
N GLY A 70 -24.79 5.12 -4.03
CA GLY A 70 -25.80 5.10 -2.97
C GLY A 70 -25.25 5.56 -1.62
N PRO A 71 -26.11 5.59 -0.59
CA PRO A 71 -25.69 5.94 0.76
C PRO A 71 -24.97 4.78 1.45
N ILE A 72 -24.27 5.09 2.54
CA ILE A 72 -23.77 4.08 3.48
C ILE A 72 -24.98 3.48 4.22
N THR A 73 -25.24 2.20 4.00
CA THR A 73 -26.38 1.48 4.57
C THR A 73 -26.08 0.81 5.90
N ASP A 74 -24.82 0.39 6.12
CA ASP A 74 -24.39 -0.15 7.41
C ASP A 74 -24.34 0.95 8.47
N LEU A 75 -24.95 0.69 9.63
CA LEU A 75 -25.07 1.68 10.70
C LEU A 75 -23.72 2.01 11.34
N THR A 76 -22.83 1.03 11.47
CA THR A 76 -21.52 1.21 12.09
C THR A 76 -20.63 2.05 11.20
N SER A 77 -20.54 1.68 9.91
CA SER A 77 -19.82 2.43 8.88
C SER A 77 -20.30 3.87 8.79
N ARG A 78 -21.62 4.07 8.76
CA ARG A 78 -22.21 5.42 8.73
C ARG A 78 -21.85 6.23 9.97
N THR A 79 -21.93 5.62 11.16
CA THR A 79 -21.60 6.30 12.42
C THR A 79 -20.14 6.75 12.44
N GLN A 80 -19.20 5.91 11.97
CA GLN A 80 -17.78 6.26 11.91
C GLN A 80 -17.53 7.45 10.97
N VAL A 81 -18.10 7.42 9.76
CA VAL A 81 -17.98 8.52 8.79
C VAL A 81 -18.59 9.82 9.31
N GLU A 82 -19.80 9.78 9.86
CA GLU A 82 -20.46 10.96 10.43
C GLU A 82 -19.67 11.53 11.63
N THR A 83 -19.04 10.66 12.42
CA THR A 83 -18.22 11.08 13.55
C THR A 83 -16.94 11.78 13.07
N LEU A 84 -16.27 11.26 12.04
CA LEU A 84 -15.12 11.94 11.44
C LEU A 84 -15.50 13.33 10.92
N ARG A 85 -16.64 13.45 10.21
CA ARG A 85 -17.15 14.74 9.70
C ARG A 85 -17.33 15.77 10.82
N ARG A 86 -18.05 15.41 11.89
CA ARG A 86 -18.26 16.28 13.04
C ARG A 86 -16.95 16.68 13.70
N ASN A 87 -16.03 15.74 13.88
CA ASN A 87 -14.73 16.01 14.48
C ASN A 87 -13.90 16.96 13.60
N CYS A 88 -13.86 16.75 12.29
CA CYS A 88 -13.12 17.64 11.38
C CYS A 88 -13.70 19.07 11.39
N GLU A 89 -15.02 19.21 11.40
CA GLU A 89 -15.70 20.50 11.51
C GLU A 89 -15.38 21.19 12.86
N GLU A 90 -15.51 20.47 13.97
CA GLU A 90 -15.27 21.01 15.32
C GLU A 90 -13.82 21.47 15.52
N PHE A 91 -12.85 20.68 15.06
CA PHE A 91 -11.43 20.92 15.28
C PHE A 91 -10.73 21.67 14.13
N GLY A 92 -11.47 22.03 13.07
CA GLY A 92 -10.95 22.79 11.92
C GLY A 92 -9.99 21.99 11.04
N VAL A 93 -10.13 20.66 11.00
CA VAL A 93 -9.31 19.78 10.14
C VAL A 93 -9.94 19.70 8.75
N ARG A 94 -9.12 19.81 7.69
CA ARG A 94 -9.60 19.63 6.32
C ARG A 94 -10.03 18.17 6.11
N LEU A 95 -11.22 17.98 5.56
CA LEU A 95 -11.78 16.68 5.18
C LEU A 95 -12.11 16.65 3.68
N PHE A 96 -11.78 15.54 3.02
CA PHE A 96 -12.35 15.16 1.72
C PHE A 96 -13.44 14.09 1.92
N PRO A 97 -14.71 14.49 2.01
CA PRO A 97 -15.80 13.56 2.27
C PRO A 97 -16.19 12.76 1.03
N MET A 98 -16.88 11.64 1.23
CA MET A 98 -17.51 10.84 0.17
C MET A 98 -18.34 11.74 -0.77
N GLY A 99 -17.99 11.71 -2.06
CA GLY A 99 -18.60 12.54 -3.11
C GLY A 99 -17.76 13.75 -3.54
N ASP A 100 -16.71 14.11 -2.79
CA ASP A 100 -15.72 15.10 -3.21
C ASP A 100 -14.83 14.54 -4.35
N SER A 101 -14.43 15.38 -5.31
CA SER A 101 -13.55 14.97 -6.41
C SER A 101 -12.14 14.60 -5.96
N GLU A 102 -11.72 15.08 -4.79
CA GLU A 102 -10.42 14.77 -4.18
C GLU A 102 -10.52 13.66 -3.11
N GLN A 103 -11.70 13.06 -2.88
CA GLN A 103 -11.83 11.91 -1.99
C GLN A 103 -11.10 10.69 -2.55
N GLY A 104 -10.51 9.91 -1.67
CA GLY A 104 -9.85 8.65 -2.02
C GLY A 104 -9.16 8.02 -0.84
N ILE A 105 -8.50 6.89 -1.10
CA ILE A 105 -7.71 6.21 -0.09
C ILE A 105 -6.57 7.11 0.37
N VAL A 106 -6.38 7.22 1.68
CA VAL A 106 -5.51 8.22 2.30
C VAL A 106 -4.08 8.22 1.74
N HIS A 107 -3.54 7.04 1.44
CA HIS A 107 -2.20 6.85 0.86
C HIS A 107 -2.11 7.11 -0.65
N VAL A 108 -3.24 7.37 -1.32
CA VAL A 108 -3.31 7.84 -2.71
C VAL A 108 -3.46 9.36 -2.74
N VAL A 109 -4.31 9.91 -1.87
CA VAL A 109 -4.61 11.35 -1.81
C VAL A 109 -3.37 12.18 -1.47
N GLY A 110 -2.58 11.78 -0.46
CA GLY A 110 -1.37 12.51 -0.05
C GLY A 110 -0.38 12.75 -1.21
N PRO A 111 0.13 11.67 -1.85
CA PRO A 111 1.02 11.78 -3.00
C PRO A 111 0.40 12.50 -4.19
N GLN A 112 -0.87 12.25 -4.50
CA GLN A 112 -1.57 12.86 -5.63
C GLN A 112 -1.64 14.39 -5.52
N ARG A 113 -1.67 14.93 -4.30
CA ARG A 113 -1.74 16.38 -4.07
C ARG A 113 -0.38 17.03 -3.85
N GLY A 114 0.70 16.25 -3.75
CA GLY A 114 2.04 16.74 -3.43
C GLY A 114 2.25 17.04 -1.94
N LEU A 115 1.38 16.52 -1.07
CA LEU A 115 1.54 16.64 0.38
C LEU A 115 2.66 15.73 0.89
N THR A 116 2.89 14.62 0.22
CA THR A 116 4.00 13.71 0.50
C THR A 116 5.25 14.19 -0.22
N GLN A 117 6.28 14.58 0.52
CA GLN A 117 7.52 15.12 -0.03
C GLN A 117 8.74 14.45 0.61
N PRO A 118 9.90 14.47 -0.08
CA PRO A 118 11.11 13.89 0.45
C PRO A 118 11.57 14.52 1.76
N GLY A 119 12.04 13.66 2.66
CA GLY A 119 12.60 14.05 3.94
C GLY A 119 11.57 14.31 5.03
N MET A 120 10.27 14.13 4.79
CA MET A 120 9.24 14.33 5.80
C MET A 120 9.12 13.13 6.77
N THR A 121 8.64 13.40 7.98
CA THR A 121 8.01 12.39 8.85
C THR A 121 6.49 12.41 8.67
N ILE A 122 5.90 11.26 8.34
CA ILE A 122 4.47 11.15 8.00
C ILE A 122 3.81 10.03 8.79
N VAL A 123 2.71 10.32 9.45
CA VAL A 123 1.98 9.33 10.26
C VAL A 123 0.49 9.30 9.95
N CYS A 124 -0.12 8.15 10.17
CA CYS A 124 -1.57 7.95 10.10
C CYS A 124 -1.95 6.82 11.04
N GLY A 125 -3.21 6.78 11.47
CA GLY A 125 -3.79 5.62 12.13
C GLY A 125 -3.94 4.37 11.23
N ASP A 126 -3.23 4.30 10.11
CA ASP A 126 -3.22 3.20 9.15
C ASP A 126 -1.80 2.63 8.95
N SER A 127 -1.70 1.30 8.89
CA SER A 127 -0.42 0.60 8.80
C SER A 127 0.34 0.82 7.48
N HIS A 128 -0.37 1.08 6.39
CA HIS A 128 0.17 1.25 5.04
C HIS A 128 0.64 2.68 4.74
N THR A 129 0.76 3.52 5.79
CA THR A 129 1.46 4.81 5.74
C THR A 129 2.89 4.69 5.22
N SER A 130 3.49 3.50 5.31
CA SER A 130 4.77 3.18 4.67
C SER A 130 4.80 3.51 3.17
N THR A 131 3.66 3.53 2.47
CA THR A 131 3.52 3.98 1.06
C THR A 131 4.28 5.28 0.78
N HIS A 132 4.23 6.22 1.71
CA HIS A 132 4.80 7.55 1.53
C HIS A 132 6.34 7.55 1.53
N GLY A 133 6.98 6.48 2.02
CA GLY A 133 8.43 6.35 1.97
C GLY A 133 9.01 6.13 0.56
N ALA A 134 8.16 5.88 -0.44
CA ALA A 134 8.55 5.93 -1.86
C ALA A 134 9.12 7.29 -2.30
N PHE A 135 8.84 8.35 -1.52
CA PHE A 135 9.37 9.71 -1.72
C PHE A 135 10.63 9.98 -0.89
N GLY A 136 11.14 9.02 -0.13
CA GLY A 136 12.19 9.23 0.87
C GLY A 136 11.69 9.90 2.14
N ALA A 137 10.41 9.76 2.46
CA ALA A 137 9.82 10.16 3.73
C ALA A 137 9.90 9.02 4.76
N LEU A 138 10.16 9.33 6.03
CA LEU A 138 10.04 8.36 7.11
C LEU A 138 8.57 8.27 7.53
N ALA A 139 7.86 7.30 6.96
CA ALA A 139 6.41 7.21 7.07
C ALA A 139 5.93 5.87 7.64
N PHE A 140 5.08 5.90 8.66
CA PHE A 140 4.64 4.70 9.37
C PHE A 140 3.29 4.87 10.07
N GLY A 141 2.60 3.75 10.26
CA GLY A 141 1.32 3.72 10.98
C GLY A 141 1.51 3.87 12.48
N ILE A 142 0.52 4.47 13.14
CA ILE A 142 0.51 4.73 14.59
C ILE A 142 -0.81 4.29 15.22
N GLY A 143 -0.81 4.02 16.53
CA GLY A 143 -2.00 3.65 17.28
C GLY A 143 -2.90 4.85 17.61
N THR A 144 -4.15 4.61 18.00
CA THR A 144 -5.12 5.68 18.35
C THR A 144 -4.61 6.64 19.43
N SER A 145 -3.92 6.15 20.47
CA SER A 145 -3.33 7.03 21.50
C SER A 145 -2.20 7.90 20.97
N GLU A 146 -1.44 7.41 19.98
CA GLU A 146 -0.41 8.18 19.30
C GLU A 146 -1.03 9.20 18.34
N VAL A 147 -2.15 8.86 17.67
CA VAL A 147 -2.94 9.82 16.87
C VAL A 147 -3.36 11.00 17.75
N GLU A 148 -3.92 10.75 18.93
CA GLU A 148 -4.26 11.81 19.88
C GLU A 148 -3.03 12.65 20.26
N HIS A 149 -1.91 11.99 20.54
CA HIS A 149 -0.66 12.66 20.91
C HIS A 149 -0.20 13.61 19.79
N VAL A 150 -0.15 13.15 18.55
CA VAL A 150 0.26 13.97 17.40
C VAL A 150 -0.72 15.11 17.19
N LEU A 151 -2.04 14.87 17.28
CA LEU A 151 -3.02 15.96 17.19
C LEU A 151 -2.81 17.01 18.28
N ALA A 152 -2.44 16.61 19.51
CA ALA A 152 -2.22 17.53 20.62
C ALA A 152 -0.88 18.29 20.56
N THR A 153 0.18 17.69 20.00
CA THR A 153 1.56 18.20 20.17
C THR A 153 2.31 18.43 18.86
N GLN A 154 1.88 17.81 17.75
CA GLN A 154 2.62 17.68 16.49
C GLN A 154 3.99 16.97 16.64
N THR A 155 4.13 16.16 17.68
CA THR A 155 5.34 15.37 17.94
C THR A 155 4.98 13.94 18.27
N LEU A 156 5.95 13.03 18.24
CA LEU A 156 5.74 11.65 18.65
C LEU A 156 7.01 11.06 19.28
N PRO A 157 6.94 10.46 20.49
CA PRO A 157 8.07 9.77 21.10
C PRO A 157 8.26 8.41 20.43
N LEU A 158 9.47 8.15 19.90
CA LEU A 158 9.75 6.97 19.11
C LEU A 158 11.09 6.34 19.49
N ALA A 159 11.07 5.03 19.68
CA ALA A 159 12.30 4.27 19.85
C ALA A 159 13.08 4.24 18.53
N PRO A 160 14.42 4.30 18.58
CA PRO A 160 15.27 4.11 17.40
C PRO A 160 14.99 2.79 16.66
N PHE A 161 15.29 2.76 15.37
CA PHE A 161 15.13 1.61 14.49
C PHE A 161 16.49 0.99 14.12
N ARG A 162 16.44 -0.23 13.59
CA ARG A 162 17.55 -0.81 12.82
C ARG A 162 17.38 -0.53 11.33
N THR A 163 18.44 -0.65 10.56
CA THR A 163 18.45 -0.38 9.11
C THR A 163 18.61 -1.66 8.31
N MET A 164 17.79 -1.84 7.27
CA MET A 164 17.91 -2.97 6.35
C MET A 164 17.99 -2.46 4.92
N ALA A 165 19.02 -2.87 4.16
CA ALA A 165 19.06 -2.62 2.72
C ALA A 165 18.46 -3.80 1.95
N VAL A 166 17.48 -3.53 1.10
CA VAL A 166 17.02 -4.47 0.07
C VAL A 166 17.53 -3.97 -1.27
N THR A 167 18.59 -4.61 -1.78
CA THR A 167 19.21 -4.26 -3.07
C THR A 167 18.62 -5.14 -4.17
N VAL A 168 17.92 -4.51 -5.12
CA VAL A 168 17.39 -5.20 -6.31
C VAL A 168 18.25 -4.85 -7.51
N THR A 169 19.03 -5.84 -7.94
CA THR A 169 19.95 -5.76 -9.09
C THR A 169 19.25 -6.17 -10.39
N GLY A 170 19.89 -5.95 -11.54
CA GLY A 170 19.32 -6.33 -12.85
C GLY A 170 18.19 -5.41 -13.32
N ALA A 171 17.35 -5.91 -14.22
CA ALA A 171 16.18 -5.22 -14.75
C ALA A 171 14.93 -6.13 -14.72
N LEU A 172 13.75 -5.53 -14.50
CA LEU A 172 12.50 -6.28 -14.51
C LEU A 172 12.21 -6.85 -15.90
N GLN A 173 11.89 -8.14 -15.94
CA GLN A 173 11.54 -8.85 -17.17
C GLN A 173 10.12 -8.48 -17.64
N PRO A 174 9.78 -8.67 -18.93
CA PRO A 174 8.42 -8.44 -19.42
C PRO A 174 7.36 -9.20 -18.61
N GLY A 175 6.30 -8.50 -18.21
CA GLY A 175 5.24 -9.07 -17.38
C GLY A 175 5.51 -9.05 -15.87
N VAL A 176 6.71 -8.64 -15.43
CA VAL A 176 7.07 -8.44 -14.02
C VAL A 176 6.87 -6.97 -13.64
N THR A 177 6.32 -6.75 -12.46
CA THR A 177 5.99 -5.43 -11.91
C THR A 177 6.61 -5.24 -10.53
N ALA A 178 6.52 -4.02 -9.98
CA ALA A 178 6.90 -3.74 -8.60
C ALA A 178 6.16 -4.61 -7.57
N LYS A 179 4.94 -5.06 -7.87
CA LYS A 179 4.18 -5.97 -7.01
C LYS A 179 4.87 -7.33 -6.89
N ASP A 180 5.41 -7.84 -7.99
CA ASP A 180 6.12 -9.12 -8.01
C ASP A 180 7.45 -9.00 -7.24
N VAL A 181 8.17 -7.88 -7.39
CA VAL A 181 9.38 -7.58 -6.62
C VAL A 181 9.12 -7.63 -5.12
N VAL A 182 8.12 -6.88 -4.64
CA VAL A 182 7.89 -6.80 -3.19
C VAL A 182 7.34 -8.10 -2.61
N LEU A 183 6.52 -8.85 -3.36
CA LEU A 183 6.09 -10.19 -2.94
C LEU A 183 7.28 -11.16 -2.86
N ALA A 184 8.22 -11.11 -3.82
CA ALA A 184 9.43 -11.93 -3.77
C ALA A 184 10.32 -11.56 -2.58
N VAL A 185 10.43 -10.27 -2.24
CA VAL A 185 11.15 -9.82 -1.03
C VAL A 185 10.48 -10.38 0.22
N ILE A 186 9.15 -10.25 0.35
CA ILE A 186 8.42 -10.74 1.53
C ILE A 186 8.48 -12.26 1.64
N ALA A 187 8.42 -13.00 0.52
CA ALA A 187 8.60 -14.45 0.51
C ALA A 187 10.02 -14.85 0.96
N LYS A 188 11.04 -14.06 0.60
CA LYS A 188 12.44 -14.32 0.97
C LYS A 188 12.74 -14.08 2.44
N ILE A 189 12.17 -13.03 3.05
CA ILE A 189 12.46 -12.65 4.45
C ILE A 189 11.35 -13.03 5.43
N GLY A 190 10.21 -13.49 4.93
CA GLY A 190 9.02 -13.79 5.71
C GLY A 190 8.29 -12.55 6.23
N THR A 191 7.11 -12.76 6.82
CA THR A 191 6.27 -11.67 7.36
C THR A 191 6.82 -11.01 8.62
N GLY A 192 7.89 -11.57 9.20
CA GLY A 192 8.59 -11.01 10.37
C GLY A 192 10.03 -10.56 10.08
N GLY A 193 10.53 -10.74 8.84
CA GLY A 193 11.94 -10.48 8.51
C GLY A 193 12.37 -9.03 8.69
N GLY A 194 11.44 -8.09 8.49
CA GLY A 194 11.65 -6.65 8.67
C GLY A 194 11.41 -6.15 10.10
N GLN A 195 11.09 -7.01 11.07
CA GLN A 195 10.70 -6.55 12.40
C GLN A 195 11.78 -5.70 13.10
N GLY A 196 11.39 -4.47 13.45
CA GLY A 196 12.28 -3.48 14.08
C GLY A 196 13.21 -2.76 13.10
N TYR A 197 13.06 -3.00 11.79
CA TYR A 197 13.83 -2.33 10.75
C TYR A 197 13.03 -1.25 10.03
N VAL A 198 13.73 -0.21 9.57
CA VAL A 198 13.35 0.57 8.39
C VAL A 198 14.07 -0.06 7.19
N ILE A 199 13.31 -0.43 6.17
CA ILE A 199 13.86 -1.00 4.94
C ILE A 199 14.16 0.12 3.96
N GLU A 200 15.36 0.14 3.40
CA GLU A 200 15.71 0.96 2.25
C GLU A 200 15.78 0.08 1.00
N TYR A 201 14.93 0.36 0.02
CA TYR A 201 14.96 -0.31 -1.28
C TYR A 201 15.86 0.46 -2.23
N ARG A 202 16.85 -0.23 -2.80
CA ARG A 202 17.88 0.39 -3.64
C ARG A 202 18.28 -0.50 -4.82
N GLY A 203 19.04 0.07 -5.74
CA GLY A 203 19.62 -0.63 -6.89
C GLY A 203 18.90 -0.36 -8.21
N PRO A 204 19.51 -0.78 -9.33
CA PRO A 204 19.08 -0.37 -10.68
C PRO A 204 17.61 -0.67 -11.00
N ALA A 205 17.11 -1.82 -10.54
CA ALA A 205 15.72 -2.20 -10.78
C ALA A 205 14.72 -1.30 -10.02
N ILE A 206 15.09 -0.79 -8.84
CA ILE A 206 14.27 0.15 -8.05
C ILE A 206 14.33 1.56 -8.65
N GLU A 207 15.52 2.00 -9.04
CA GLU A 207 15.74 3.32 -9.67
C GLU A 207 14.95 3.47 -10.98
N ALA A 208 14.82 2.39 -11.75
CA ALA A 208 14.06 2.37 -13.00
C ALA A 208 12.53 2.44 -12.83
N LEU A 209 12.00 2.27 -11.60
CA LEU A 209 10.56 2.28 -11.35
C LEU A 209 9.96 3.69 -11.44
N SER A 210 8.71 3.76 -11.91
CA SER A 210 7.86 4.95 -11.76
C SER A 210 7.59 5.23 -10.27
N MET A 211 7.16 6.46 -9.95
CA MET A 211 6.75 6.77 -8.58
C MET A 211 5.59 5.91 -8.07
N GLU A 212 4.64 5.57 -8.93
CA GLU A 212 3.50 4.73 -8.55
C GLU A 212 3.95 3.29 -8.25
N ALA A 213 4.89 2.74 -9.01
CA ALA A 213 5.49 1.44 -8.75
C ALA A 213 6.35 1.44 -7.46
N ARG A 214 7.09 2.52 -7.18
CA ARG A 214 7.82 2.69 -5.91
C ARG A 214 6.88 2.71 -4.71
N MET A 215 5.74 3.38 -4.85
CA MET A 215 4.69 3.39 -3.81
C MET A 215 4.11 2.01 -3.56
N THR A 216 3.98 1.13 -4.57
CA THR A 216 3.59 -0.28 -4.37
C THR A 216 4.60 -1.03 -3.50
N ILE A 217 5.91 -0.84 -3.70
CA ILE A 217 6.96 -1.48 -2.89
C ILE A 217 6.90 -0.99 -1.44
N CYS A 218 6.94 0.32 -1.22
CA CYS A 218 6.94 0.88 0.13
C CYS A 218 5.62 0.63 0.88
N ASN A 219 4.49 0.54 0.17
CA ASN A 219 3.21 0.14 0.76
C ASN A 219 3.34 -1.22 1.44
N MET A 220 3.95 -2.20 0.77
CA MET A 220 4.00 -3.57 1.27
C MET A 220 5.16 -3.88 2.23
N SER A 221 5.94 -2.89 2.65
CA SER A 221 7.00 -3.08 3.64
C SER A 221 6.48 -3.58 4.98
N ILE A 222 5.26 -3.16 5.36
CA ILE A 222 4.62 -3.59 6.60
C ILE A 222 4.22 -5.07 6.57
N GLU A 223 4.00 -5.64 5.39
CA GLU A 223 3.74 -7.08 5.23
C GLU A 223 4.99 -7.95 5.47
N ALA A 224 6.19 -7.37 5.39
CA ALA A 224 7.43 -7.99 5.87
C ALA A 224 7.66 -7.75 7.39
N GLY A 225 6.75 -7.05 8.06
CA GLY A 225 6.89 -6.66 9.47
C GLY A 225 7.78 -5.44 9.70
N ALA A 226 8.20 -4.75 8.64
CA ALA A 226 9.02 -3.55 8.75
C ALA A 226 8.23 -2.37 9.30
N ARG A 227 8.93 -1.46 9.99
CA ARG A 227 8.33 -0.24 10.50
C ARG A 227 7.96 0.73 9.38
N ALA A 228 8.85 0.85 8.39
CA ALA A 228 8.70 1.69 7.22
C ALA A 228 9.54 1.12 6.07
N GLY A 229 9.23 1.53 4.85
CA GLY A 229 10.02 1.27 3.65
C GLY A 229 10.33 2.57 2.94
N MET A 230 11.58 2.80 2.54
CA MET A 230 12.05 4.05 1.94
C MET A 230 12.78 3.80 0.63
N ILE A 231 12.61 4.74 -0.31
CA ILE A 231 13.38 4.82 -1.55
C ILE A 231 13.96 6.22 -1.64
N ALA A 232 15.24 6.34 -1.97
CA ALA A 232 15.89 7.64 -2.10
C ALA A 232 15.23 8.46 -3.23
N PRO A 233 14.88 9.74 -3.00
CA PRO A 233 14.37 10.63 -4.02
C PRO A 233 15.38 10.85 -5.14
N ASP A 234 14.89 10.81 -6.37
CA ASP A 234 15.68 11.08 -7.58
C ASP A 234 14.87 11.92 -8.57
N GLN A 235 15.33 12.00 -9.82
CA GLN A 235 14.65 12.77 -10.85
C GLN A 235 13.20 12.31 -11.08
N THR A 236 12.91 11.01 -10.98
CA THR A 236 11.54 10.47 -11.09
C THR A 236 10.65 11.03 -9.97
N THR A 237 11.18 11.15 -8.76
CA THR A 237 10.48 11.78 -7.63
C THR A 237 10.24 13.27 -7.88
N PHE A 238 11.24 14.00 -8.38
CA PHE A 238 11.12 15.43 -8.63
C PHE A 238 10.12 15.72 -9.75
N ASP A 239 10.15 14.96 -10.84
CA ASP A 239 9.24 15.15 -11.96
C ASP A 239 7.79 14.84 -11.56
N TYR A 240 7.58 13.84 -10.70
CA TYR A 240 6.25 13.53 -10.17
C TYR A 240 5.69 14.65 -9.29
N LEU A 241 6.52 15.32 -8.49
CA LEU A 241 6.07 16.38 -7.57
C LEU A 241 5.90 17.75 -8.25
N ARG A 242 6.64 18.01 -9.34
CA ARG A 242 6.67 19.31 -9.99
C ARG A 242 5.26 19.77 -10.40
N GLY A 243 4.88 20.96 -9.95
CA GLY A 243 3.60 21.58 -10.31
C GLY A 243 2.38 20.97 -9.61
N ARG A 244 2.56 20.04 -8.65
CA ARG A 244 1.46 19.62 -7.78
C ARG A 244 1.07 20.75 -6.82
N GLU A 245 -0.21 20.76 -6.45
CA GLU A 245 -0.84 21.82 -5.66
C GLU A 245 -0.09 22.15 -4.36
N HIS A 246 0.40 21.13 -3.64
CA HIS A 246 1.09 21.29 -2.36
C HIS A 246 2.61 21.17 -2.45
N ALA A 247 3.15 20.94 -3.65
CA ALA A 247 4.59 20.93 -3.85
C ALA A 247 5.15 22.38 -3.84
N PRO A 248 6.43 22.57 -3.45
CA PRO A 248 7.06 23.89 -3.48
C PRO A 248 6.99 24.52 -4.88
N GLY A 249 6.77 25.84 -4.96
CA GLY A 249 6.70 26.59 -6.21
C GLY A 249 7.81 27.63 -6.33
N GLY A 250 8.09 28.10 -7.55
CA GLY A 250 9.04 29.20 -7.78
C GLY A 250 10.44 28.89 -7.25
N THR A 251 11.05 29.83 -6.51
CA THR A 251 12.40 29.67 -5.95
C THR A 251 12.48 28.61 -4.85
N ASP A 252 11.38 28.32 -4.16
CA ASP A 252 11.33 27.29 -3.12
C ASP A 252 11.43 25.89 -3.73
N TRP A 253 11.05 25.72 -5.00
CA TRP A 253 11.24 24.47 -5.74
C TRP A 253 12.72 24.14 -5.93
N ASP A 254 13.52 25.11 -6.36
CA ASP A 254 14.95 24.87 -6.62
C ASP A 254 15.69 24.54 -5.31
N ALA A 255 15.38 25.25 -4.22
CA ALA A 255 15.92 24.97 -2.90
C ALA A 255 15.48 23.60 -2.37
N ALA A 256 14.21 23.24 -2.57
CA ALA A 256 13.70 21.92 -2.18
C ALA A 256 14.40 20.80 -2.95
N VAL A 257 14.55 20.93 -4.27
CA VAL A 257 15.27 19.93 -5.10
C VAL A 257 16.75 19.83 -4.71
N GLU A 258 17.41 20.96 -4.39
CA GLU A 258 18.79 20.95 -3.89
C GLU A 258 18.90 20.13 -2.59
N TYR A 259 18.02 20.40 -1.62
CA TYR A 259 17.95 19.62 -0.38
C TYR A 259 17.63 18.15 -0.65
N TRP A 260 16.60 17.85 -1.46
CA TRP A 260 16.19 16.47 -1.74
C TRP A 260 17.28 15.64 -2.40
N ARG A 261 18.17 16.23 -3.20
CA ARG A 261 19.34 15.53 -3.77
C ARG A 261 20.36 15.06 -2.71
N THR A 262 20.31 15.64 -1.51
CA THR A 262 21.15 15.23 -0.36
C THR A 262 20.56 14.04 0.41
N LEU A 263 19.26 13.77 0.22
CA LEU A 263 18.52 12.68 0.84
C LEU A 263 18.77 11.37 0.11
N ARG A 264 20.00 10.89 0.19
CA ARG A 264 20.40 9.56 -0.25
C ARG A 264 21.34 8.98 0.80
N THR A 265 21.40 7.67 0.92
CA THR A 265 22.40 7.03 1.80
C THR A 265 23.81 7.42 1.39
N ASP A 266 24.67 7.69 2.37
CA ASP A 266 26.10 7.96 2.14
C ASP A 266 26.81 6.69 1.66
N ASP A 267 27.81 6.83 0.79
CA ASP A 267 28.48 5.70 0.11
C ASP A 267 29.11 4.69 1.08
N ASP A 268 29.54 5.14 2.27
CA ASP A 268 30.18 4.35 3.33
C ASP A 268 29.23 4.05 4.52
N ALA A 269 27.93 4.30 4.38
CA ALA A 269 26.95 3.95 5.40
C ALA A 269 26.80 2.42 5.53
N VAL A 270 26.66 1.94 6.77
CA VAL A 270 26.51 0.52 7.09
C VAL A 270 25.06 0.26 7.47
N PHE A 271 24.50 -0.83 6.91
CA PHE A 271 23.18 -1.32 7.28
C PHE A 271 23.31 -2.45 8.31
N ASP A 272 22.38 -2.54 9.26
CA ASP A 272 22.33 -3.64 10.23
C ASP A 272 22.03 -4.98 9.56
N ALA A 273 21.32 -4.97 8.42
CA ALA A 273 21.02 -6.14 7.61
C ALA A 273 21.00 -5.81 6.11
N GLU A 274 21.35 -6.78 5.27
CA GLU A 274 21.29 -6.65 3.81
C GLU A 274 20.61 -7.86 3.16
N VAL A 275 19.78 -7.58 2.16
CA VAL A 275 19.07 -8.57 1.34
C VAL A 275 19.32 -8.20 -0.11
N VAL A 276 19.72 -9.18 -0.93
CA VAL A 276 19.93 -8.99 -2.37
C VAL A 276 18.91 -9.81 -3.15
N LEU A 277 18.30 -9.18 -4.15
CA LEU A 277 17.40 -9.82 -5.11
C LEU A 277 17.88 -9.51 -6.54
N ASP A 278 17.80 -10.51 -7.42
CA ASP A 278 18.15 -10.37 -8.83
C ASP A 278 16.87 -10.26 -9.67
N ALA A 279 16.59 -9.06 -10.19
CA ALA A 279 15.41 -8.79 -10.99
C ALA A 279 15.39 -9.56 -12.31
N ASP A 280 16.55 -9.94 -12.87
CA ASP A 280 16.62 -10.66 -14.14
C ASP A 280 16.04 -12.08 -14.03
N THR A 281 16.00 -12.62 -12.80
CA THR A 281 15.45 -13.95 -12.50
C THR A 281 13.97 -13.91 -12.10
N LEU A 282 13.41 -12.72 -11.87
CA LEU A 282 12.02 -12.61 -11.45
C LEU A 282 11.08 -12.90 -12.61
N THR A 283 10.01 -13.60 -12.28
CA THR A 283 8.84 -13.84 -13.14
C THR A 283 7.59 -13.36 -12.40
N PRO A 284 6.40 -13.29 -13.05
CA PRO A 284 5.16 -12.97 -12.34
C PRO A 284 5.00 -13.83 -11.09
N PHE A 285 4.54 -13.24 -10.00
CA PHE A 285 4.59 -13.83 -8.65
C PHE A 285 3.21 -13.76 -7.99
N ILE A 286 2.86 -14.79 -7.21
CA ILE A 286 1.56 -14.88 -6.52
C ILE A 286 1.74 -15.34 -5.08
N THR A 287 0.78 -15.03 -4.20
CA THR A 287 0.67 -15.73 -2.91
C THR A 287 -0.18 -16.98 -3.05
N TRP A 288 0.28 -18.12 -2.56
CA TRP A 288 -0.46 -19.38 -2.59
C TRP A 288 -1.16 -19.68 -1.27
N GLY A 289 -0.65 -19.16 -0.16
CA GLY A 289 -1.14 -19.44 1.19
C GLY A 289 -2.03 -18.33 1.78
N THR A 290 -1.99 -18.18 3.11
CA THR A 290 -2.84 -17.27 3.90
C THR A 290 -2.09 -16.06 4.44
N ASN A 291 -0.87 -15.81 3.98
CA ASN A 291 -0.17 -14.55 4.26
C ASN A 291 0.80 -14.20 3.11
N PRO A 292 1.29 -12.95 3.05
CA PRO A 292 2.16 -12.50 1.96
C PRO A 292 3.54 -13.18 1.89
N GLY A 293 4.01 -13.79 2.98
CA GLY A 293 5.25 -14.59 3.00
C GLY A 293 5.11 -15.95 2.32
N GLN A 294 3.88 -16.44 2.15
CA GLN A 294 3.59 -17.68 1.42
C GLN A 294 3.36 -17.38 -0.06
N GLY A 295 4.42 -16.94 -0.73
CA GLY A 295 4.41 -16.62 -2.15
C GLY A 295 5.40 -17.44 -2.97
N ALA A 296 5.13 -17.54 -4.27
CA ALA A 296 5.93 -18.27 -5.23
C ALA A 296 5.76 -17.68 -6.65
N PRO A 297 6.71 -17.95 -7.57
CA PRO A 297 6.53 -17.66 -8.99
C PRO A 297 5.26 -18.32 -9.55
N LEU A 298 4.50 -17.58 -10.36
CA LEU A 298 3.27 -18.06 -10.99
C LEU A 298 3.48 -19.29 -11.89
N GLY A 299 4.69 -19.46 -12.42
CA GLY A 299 5.05 -20.61 -13.25
C GLY A 299 5.21 -21.93 -12.48
N GLU A 300 5.18 -21.90 -11.15
CA GLU A 300 5.35 -23.07 -10.29
C GLU A 300 3.99 -23.74 -9.93
N SER A 301 4.05 -24.64 -8.95
CA SER A 301 2.93 -25.40 -8.42
C SER A 301 2.76 -25.17 -6.92
N VAL A 302 1.57 -25.51 -6.42
CA VAL A 302 1.28 -25.55 -4.98
C VAL A 302 2.35 -26.39 -4.26
N PRO A 303 3.00 -25.86 -3.21
CA PRO A 303 4.07 -26.58 -2.53
C PRO A 303 3.55 -27.83 -1.84
N ASP A 304 4.40 -28.84 -1.72
CA ASP A 304 4.13 -30.04 -0.93
C ASP A 304 4.65 -29.87 0.50
N PRO A 305 3.78 -29.79 1.52
CA PRO A 305 4.21 -29.68 2.90
C PRO A 305 5.16 -30.81 3.32
N ALA A 306 5.04 -32.02 2.74
CA ALA A 306 5.91 -33.15 3.04
C ALA A 306 7.37 -32.91 2.65
N ALA A 307 7.64 -31.96 1.75
CA ALA A 307 8.99 -31.55 1.36
C ALA A 307 9.60 -30.46 2.28
N ILE A 308 8.82 -29.89 3.20
CA ILE A 308 9.27 -28.83 4.11
C ILE A 308 9.92 -29.46 5.35
N ALA A 309 11.21 -29.21 5.51
CA ALA A 309 12.02 -29.78 6.60
C ALA A 309 11.62 -29.23 7.97
N ASP A 310 11.44 -27.90 8.08
CA ASP A 310 11.04 -27.28 9.34
C ASP A 310 9.60 -27.65 9.71
N GLU A 311 9.41 -28.18 10.92
CA GLU A 311 8.11 -28.67 11.40
C GLU A 311 7.09 -27.53 11.55
N THR A 312 7.53 -26.34 11.95
CA THR A 312 6.65 -25.18 12.15
C THR A 312 6.16 -24.66 10.80
N GLU A 313 7.06 -24.54 9.83
CA GLU A 313 6.75 -24.15 8.45
C GLU A 313 5.86 -25.19 7.77
N ARG A 314 6.14 -26.49 7.96
CA ARG A 314 5.31 -27.59 7.43
C ARG A 314 3.89 -27.52 7.98
N ALA A 315 3.72 -27.41 9.30
CA ALA A 315 2.40 -27.27 9.91
C ALA A 315 1.67 -25.98 9.48
N ALA A 316 2.41 -24.88 9.24
CA ALA A 316 1.83 -23.65 8.71
C ALA A 316 1.38 -23.79 7.25
N ALA A 317 2.16 -24.50 6.42
CA ALA A 317 1.79 -24.80 5.04
C ALA A 317 0.55 -25.70 4.98
N GLU A 318 0.49 -26.77 5.78
CA GLU A 318 -0.69 -27.66 5.85
C GLU A 318 -1.98 -26.90 6.16
N ARG A 319 -1.97 -26.05 7.19
CA ARG A 319 -3.14 -25.21 7.54
C ARG A 319 -3.50 -24.24 6.43
N ALA A 320 -2.49 -23.62 5.80
CA ALA A 320 -2.73 -22.70 4.69
C ALA A 320 -3.36 -23.40 3.49
N LEU A 321 -2.89 -24.61 3.13
CA LEU A 321 -3.47 -25.39 2.04
C LEU A 321 -4.89 -25.86 2.35
N GLU A 322 -5.17 -26.24 3.61
CA GLU A 322 -6.53 -26.59 4.05
C GLU A 322 -7.48 -25.39 3.90
N TYR A 323 -7.11 -24.22 4.42
CA TYR A 323 -7.91 -23.00 4.30
C TYR A 323 -8.11 -22.61 2.83
N MET A 324 -7.02 -22.58 2.07
CA MET A 324 -7.03 -22.22 0.66
C MET A 324 -7.64 -23.30 -0.22
N ALA A 325 -7.99 -24.48 0.31
CA ALA A 325 -8.42 -25.68 -0.42
C ALA A 325 -7.57 -25.92 -1.68
N LEU A 326 -6.27 -26.05 -1.47
CA LEU A 326 -5.31 -26.33 -2.53
C LEU A 326 -4.72 -27.72 -2.36
N THR A 327 -4.55 -28.43 -3.47
CA THR A 327 -3.89 -29.74 -3.48
C THR A 327 -2.41 -29.56 -3.81
N PRO A 328 -1.48 -30.17 -3.04
CA PRO A 328 -0.06 -30.18 -3.37
C PRO A 328 0.23 -30.59 -4.80
N GLY A 329 1.16 -29.91 -5.46
CA GLY A 329 1.60 -30.21 -6.82
C GLY A 329 0.69 -29.66 -7.94
N THR A 330 -0.51 -29.16 -7.64
CA THR A 330 -1.36 -28.49 -8.63
C THR A 330 -0.62 -27.27 -9.21
N PRO A 331 -0.43 -27.18 -10.53
CA PRO A 331 0.14 -25.97 -11.15
C PRO A 331 -0.69 -24.74 -10.80
N PHE A 332 -0.06 -23.62 -10.45
CA PHE A 332 -0.83 -22.41 -10.09
C PHE A 332 -1.74 -21.96 -11.22
N ARG A 333 -1.31 -22.16 -12.47
CA ARG A 333 -2.06 -21.87 -13.70
C ARG A 333 -3.32 -22.70 -13.91
N GLU A 334 -3.55 -23.73 -13.11
CA GLU A 334 -4.78 -24.55 -13.13
C GLU A 334 -5.75 -24.14 -12.01
N ILE A 335 -5.37 -23.24 -11.12
CA ILE A 335 -6.23 -22.77 -10.03
C ILE A 335 -7.27 -21.80 -10.60
N ALA A 336 -8.52 -22.24 -10.62
CA ALA A 336 -9.68 -21.43 -10.98
C ALA A 336 -10.00 -20.39 -9.91
N VAL A 337 -10.46 -19.21 -10.33
CA VAL A 337 -10.91 -18.14 -9.44
C VAL A 337 -12.38 -17.82 -9.69
N ASP A 338 -13.04 -17.29 -8.67
CA ASP A 338 -14.44 -16.82 -8.75
C ASP A 338 -14.49 -15.29 -8.88
N THR A 339 -13.54 -14.60 -8.24
CA THR A 339 -13.47 -13.12 -8.24
C THR A 339 -12.06 -12.63 -8.60
N VAL A 340 -12.01 -11.49 -9.28
CA VAL A 340 -10.78 -10.71 -9.49
C VAL A 340 -10.99 -9.30 -8.95
N PHE A 341 -10.09 -8.87 -8.08
CA PHE A 341 -10.11 -7.52 -7.52
C PHE A 341 -8.91 -6.71 -8.00
N LEU A 342 -9.17 -5.66 -8.78
CA LEU A 342 -8.19 -4.68 -9.24
C LEU A 342 -8.43 -3.34 -8.54
N GLY A 343 -7.55 -2.95 -7.64
CA GLY A 343 -7.64 -1.68 -6.91
C GLY A 343 -6.83 -1.66 -5.62
N SER A 344 -7.33 -0.90 -4.63
CA SER A 344 -6.70 -0.55 -3.33
C SER A 344 -5.63 0.55 -3.40
N CYS A 345 -5.10 0.96 -2.24
CA CYS A 345 -3.95 1.86 -2.15
C CYS A 345 -2.66 1.27 -2.73
N THR A 346 -2.59 -0.06 -2.87
CA THR A 346 -1.41 -0.75 -3.39
C THR A 346 -1.30 -0.61 -4.89
N ASN A 347 -2.41 -0.83 -5.61
CA ASN A 347 -2.47 -0.98 -7.06
C ASN A 347 -3.82 -0.51 -7.64
N GLY A 348 -4.25 0.69 -7.26
CA GLY A 348 -5.46 1.35 -7.77
C GLY A 348 -5.17 2.71 -8.40
N ARG A 349 -3.91 2.97 -8.78
CA ARG A 349 -3.49 4.24 -9.37
C ARG A 349 -3.67 4.20 -10.89
N ILE A 350 -3.45 5.33 -11.57
CA ILE A 350 -3.76 5.41 -12.99
C ILE A 350 -2.87 4.49 -13.83
N GLU A 351 -1.61 4.29 -13.46
CA GLU A 351 -0.73 3.38 -14.21
C GLU A 351 -1.17 1.92 -14.08
N ASP A 352 -1.66 1.51 -12.89
CA ASP A 352 -2.16 0.16 -12.65
C ASP A 352 -3.38 -0.13 -13.53
N LEU A 353 -4.31 0.83 -13.59
CA LEU A 353 -5.53 0.72 -14.39
C LEU A 353 -5.22 0.69 -15.88
N ARG A 354 -4.28 1.52 -16.36
CA ARG A 354 -3.81 1.46 -17.76
C ARG A 354 -3.19 0.12 -18.10
N ALA A 355 -2.29 -0.37 -17.24
CA ALA A 355 -1.61 -1.64 -17.45
C ALA A 355 -2.60 -2.82 -17.54
N ALA A 356 -3.58 -2.86 -16.64
CA ALA A 356 -4.64 -3.86 -16.69
C ALA A 356 -5.58 -3.69 -17.90
N ALA A 357 -5.91 -2.45 -18.28
CA ALA A 357 -6.74 -2.15 -19.44
C ALA A 357 -6.09 -2.65 -20.75
N GLU A 358 -4.78 -2.48 -20.92
CA GLU A 358 -4.07 -2.99 -22.10
C GLU A 358 -4.15 -4.52 -22.23
N VAL A 359 -4.19 -5.24 -21.10
CA VAL A 359 -4.36 -6.69 -21.09
C VAL A 359 -5.81 -7.10 -21.40
N ILE A 360 -6.80 -6.37 -20.89
CA ILE A 360 -8.21 -6.78 -21.04
C ILE A 360 -8.87 -6.27 -22.34
N LYS A 361 -8.30 -5.25 -22.98
CA LYS A 361 -8.87 -4.61 -24.17
C LYS A 361 -9.16 -5.60 -25.29
N GLY A 362 -10.42 -5.58 -25.76
CA GLY A 362 -10.90 -6.48 -26.82
C GLY A 362 -11.11 -7.94 -26.38
N ARG A 363 -10.99 -8.22 -25.07
CA ARG A 363 -11.25 -9.53 -24.47
C ARG A 363 -12.50 -9.45 -23.58
N GLN A 364 -12.92 -10.57 -23.02
CA GLN A 364 -14.06 -10.67 -22.09
C GLN A 364 -13.59 -11.34 -20.81
N VAL A 365 -14.14 -10.91 -19.67
CA VAL A 365 -14.04 -11.63 -18.41
C VAL A 365 -14.67 -13.01 -18.58
N ALA A 366 -14.02 -14.04 -18.05
CA ALA A 366 -14.47 -15.43 -18.18
C ALA A 366 -15.86 -15.65 -17.56
N ASP A 367 -16.62 -16.57 -18.15
CA ASP A 367 -17.93 -16.96 -17.64
C ASP A 367 -17.84 -17.42 -16.17
N GLY A 368 -18.68 -16.84 -15.32
CA GLY A 368 -18.72 -17.14 -13.89
C GLY A 368 -17.67 -16.40 -13.04
N VAL A 369 -16.77 -15.63 -13.65
CA VAL A 369 -15.81 -14.78 -12.93
C VAL A 369 -16.37 -13.39 -12.74
N ARG A 370 -16.29 -12.86 -11.51
CA ARG A 370 -16.64 -11.48 -11.19
C ARG A 370 -15.38 -10.62 -11.10
N MET A 371 -15.25 -9.57 -11.92
CA MET A 371 -14.12 -8.65 -11.83
C MET A 371 -14.58 -7.29 -11.27
N LEU A 372 -13.98 -6.83 -10.18
CA LEU A 372 -14.18 -5.48 -9.62
C LEU A 372 -12.97 -4.60 -9.96
N VAL A 373 -13.23 -3.41 -10.50
CA VAL A 373 -12.20 -2.41 -10.79
C VAL A 373 -12.47 -1.16 -9.96
N VAL A 374 -11.61 -0.93 -8.96
CA VAL A 374 -11.77 0.10 -7.92
C VAL A 374 -10.59 1.09 -7.97
N PRO A 375 -10.81 2.30 -8.50
CA PRO A 375 -9.82 3.36 -8.46
C PRO A 375 -9.45 3.78 -7.03
N GLY A 376 -8.19 4.16 -6.82
CA GLY A 376 -7.69 4.55 -5.50
C GLY A 376 -8.17 5.92 -5.02
N SER A 377 -8.65 6.79 -5.93
CA SER A 377 -9.30 8.06 -5.60
C SER A 377 -10.32 8.47 -6.66
N ALA A 378 -11.25 9.36 -6.30
CA ALA A 378 -12.21 9.94 -7.22
C ALA A 378 -11.51 10.65 -8.39
N ARG A 379 -10.38 11.32 -8.13
CA ARG A 379 -9.57 11.94 -9.17
C ARG A 379 -8.92 10.92 -10.11
N VAL A 380 -8.43 9.78 -9.61
CA VAL A 380 -7.96 8.68 -10.48
C VAL A 380 -9.11 8.13 -11.30
N ARG A 381 -10.30 7.93 -10.71
CA ARG A 381 -11.50 7.49 -11.43
C ARG A 381 -11.86 8.43 -12.57
N LEU A 382 -11.99 9.72 -12.29
CA LEU A 382 -12.33 10.74 -13.29
C LEU A 382 -11.27 10.81 -14.39
N GLN A 383 -9.99 10.66 -14.04
CA GLN A 383 -8.92 10.58 -15.03
C GLN A 383 -9.07 9.34 -15.92
N ALA A 384 -9.31 8.17 -15.33
CA ALA A 384 -9.50 6.92 -16.07
C ALA A 384 -10.73 6.98 -17.00
N GLU A 385 -11.83 7.59 -16.56
CA GLU A 385 -13.04 7.84 -17.37
C GLU A 385 -12.74 8.79 -18.54
N ASN A 386 -11.98 9.87 -18.31
CA ASN A 386 -11.55 10.78 -19.38
C ASN A 386 -10.64 10.09 -20.42
N GLU A 387 -9.89 9.07 -19.99
CA GLU A 387 -9.03 8.25 -20.86
C GLU A 387 -9.78 7.08 -21.52
N GLY A 388 -11.05 6.87 -21.18
CA GLY A 388 -11.90 5.79 -21.70
C GLY A 388 -11.59 4.40 -21.13
N LEU A 389 -10.86 4.31 -20.02
CA LEU A 389 -10.48 3.04 -19.40
C LEU A 389 -11.69 2.34 -18.76
N ASP A 390 -12.63 3.11 -18.21
CA ASP A 390 -13.91 2.63 -17.69
C ASP A 390 -14.70 1.85 -18.76
N THR A 391 -14.69 2.36 -20.00
CA THR A 391 -15.34 1.72 -21.15
C THR A 391 -14.63 0.41 -21.48
N VAL A 392 -13.30 0.37 -21.51
CA VAL A 392 -12.53 -0.87 -21.74
C VAL A 392 -12.89 -1.96 -20.73
N PHE A 393 -12.99 -1.61 -19.45
CA PHE A 393 -13.35 -2.57 -18.40
C PHE A 393 -14.82 -3.02 -18.48
N THR A 394 -15.75 -2.09 -18.67
CA THR A 394 -17.19 -2.42 -18.75
C THR A 394 -17.54 -3.21 -20.00
N GLU A 395 -16.92 -2.91 -21.15
CA GLU A 395 -17.07 -3.70 -22.39
C GLU A 395 -16.54 -5.13 -22.23
N ALA A 396 -15.51 -5.33 -21.40
CA ALA A 396 -15.01 -6.67 -21.06
C ALA A 396 -15.92 -7.41 -20.06
N GLY A 397 -16.94 -6.75 -19.49
CA GLY A 397 -17.84 -7.33 -18.49
C GLY A 397 -17.39 -7.13 -17.03
N ALA A 398 -16.39 -6.29 -16.77
CA ALA A 398 -15.97 -5.97 -15.41
C ALA A 398 -16.84 -4.88 -14.78
N GLU A 399 -16.94 -4.90 -13.45
CA GLU A 399 -17.66 -3.92 -12.65
C GLU A 399 -16.75 -2.70 -12.39
N TRP A 400 -17.00 -1.60 -13.10
CA TRP A 400 -16.37 -0.30 -12.80
C TRP A 400 -16.99 0.32 -11.54
N ARG A 401 -16.15 0.68 -10.57
CA ARG A 401 -16.58 1.10 -9.22
C ARG A 401 -16.19 2.54 -8.88
N LEU A 402 -16.80 3.07 -7.80
CA LEU A 402 -16.37 4.30 -7.13
C LEU A 402 -15.10 4.05 -6.29
N ALA A 403 -14.41 5.12 -5.91
CA ALA A 403 -13.16 5.03 -5.17
C ALA A 403 -13.34 4.68 -3.69
N GLY A 404 -12.49 3.80 -3.18
CA GLY A 404 -12.46 3.41 -1.77
C GLY A 404 -11.58 2.18 -1.53
N CYS A 405 -11.35 1.82 -0.26
CA CYS A 405 -10.54 0.66 0.11
C CYS A 405 -11.15 -0.67 -0.39
N SER A 406 -12.48 -0.78 -0.44
CA SER A 406 -13.20 -1.94 -0.97
C SER A 406 -12.74 -3.27 -0.32
N MET A 407 -12.63 -4.33 -1.12
CA MET A 407 -12.19 -5.66 -0.70
C MET A 407 -10.79 -5.67 -0.09
N CYS A 408 -9.98 -4.61 -0.18
CA CYS A 408 -8.66 -4.56 0.46
C CYS A 408 -8.75 -4.80 1.98
N LEU A 409 -9.80 -4.27 2.62
CA LEU A 409 -10.08 -4.46 4.04
C LEU A 409 -11.42 -5.18 4.30
N GLY A 410 -12.34 -5.20 3.32
CA GLY A 410 -13.63 -5.88 3.46
C GLY A 410 -14.56 -5.27 4.52
N MET A 411 -14.33 -4.01 4.90
CA MET A 411 -15.19 -3.26 5.83
C MET A 411 -16.44 -2.67 5.17
N ASN A 412 -16.43 -2.56 3.84
CA ASN A 412 -17.57 -2.12 3.07
C ASN A 412 -18.33 -3.35 2.51
N PRO A 413 -19.41 -3.15 1.71
CA PRO A 413 -20.18 -4.27 1.14
C PRO A 413 -19.40 -5.18 0.17
N ASP A 414 -18.23 -4.76 -0.31
CA ASP A 414 -17.42 -5.58 -1.22
C ASP A 414 -16.69 -6.66 -0.40
N GLN A 415 -17.25 -7.87 -0.37
CA GLN A 415 -16.70 -9.02 0.37
C GLN A 415 -16.80 -10.32 -0.44
N LEU A 416 -15.87 -11.23 -0.16
CA LEU A 416 -15.91 -12.62 -0.59
C LEU A 416 -16.88 -13.43 0.26
N ALA A 417 -17.62 -14.33 -0.40
CA ALA A 417 -18.40 -15.37 0.25
C ALA A 417 -17.48 -16.52 0.75
N PRO A 418 -17.93 -17.32 1.74
CA PRO A 418 -17.19 -18.49 2.16
C PRO A 418 -16.89 -19.46 1.01
N GLY A 419 -15.62 -19.81 0.83
CA GLY A 419 -15.15 -20.70 -0.23
C GLY A 419 -14.81 -20.03 -1.56
N GLU A 420 -15.27 -18.79 -1.77
CA GLU A 420 -14.96 -17.98 -2.96
C GLU A 420 -13.47 -17.66 -3.02
N ARG A 421 -12.88 -17.81 -4.21
CA ARG A 421 -11.46 -17.56 -4.47
C ARG A 421 -11.23 -16.29 -5.29
N SER A 422 -10.33 -15.46 -4.80
CA SER A 422 -9.96 -14.17 -5.38
C SER A 422 -8.53 -14.15 -5.90
N ALA A 423 -8.31 -13.57 -7.08
CA ALA A 423 -7.03 -12.96 -7.43
C ALA A 423 -7.13 -11.44 -7.20
N SER A 424 -6.34 -10.93 -6.26
CA SER A 424 -6.48 -9.57 -5.72
C SER A 424 -5.19 -8.78 -5.86
N THR A 425 -5.29 -7.54 -6.32
CA THR A 425 -4.16 -6.60 -6.32
C THR A 425 -3.95 -5.89 -4.97
N SER A 426 -4.67 -6.31 -3.92
CA SER A 426 -4.45 -5.84 -2.54
C SER A 426 -3.08 -6.27 -1.99
N ASN A 427 -2.80 -5.91 -0.74
CA ASN A 427 -1.55 -6.19 -0.03
C ASN A 427 -1.66 -7.28 1.05
N ARG A 428 -2.88 -7.67 1.47
CA ARG A 428 -3.10 -8.66 2.53
C ARG A 428 -4.08 -9.75 2.11
N ASN A 429 -3.69 -11.00 2.38
CA ASN A 429 -4.50 -12.21 2.19
C ASN A 429 -4.64 -13.05 3.48
N PHE A 430 -4.49 -12.43 4.65
CA PHE A 430 -4.79 -13.06 5.93
C PHE A 430 -6.23 -13.60 5.96
N GLU A 431 -6.44 -14.70 6.67
CA GLU A 431 -7.74 -15.36 6.76
C GLU A 431 -8.84 -14.38 7.18
N GLY A 432 -9.92 -14.32 6.39
CA GLY A 432 -11.05 -13.43 6.65
C GLY A 432 -10.87 -11.97 6.22
N ARG A 433 -9.68 -11.58 5.72
CA ARG A 433 -9.36 -10.19 5.37
C ARG A 433 -10.30 -9.57 4.34
N GLN A 434 -10.65 -10.30 3.28
CA GLN A 434 -11.57 -9.83 2.23
C GLN A 434 -13.00 -10.36 2.42
N GLY A 435 -13.31 -10.94 3.58
CA GLY A 435 -14.57 -11.66 3.82
C GLY A 435 -14.30 -13.01 4.51
N LYS A 436 -15.16 -13.37 5.47
CA LYS A 436 -14.98 -14.57 6.29
C LYS A 436 -15.03 -15.84 5.43
N GLY A 437 -13.92 -16.58 5.42
CA GLY A 437 -13.80 -17.84 4.66
C GLY A 437 -13.51 -17.66 3.16
N GLY A 438 -13.27 -16.43 2.70
CA GLY A 438 -12.79 -16.16 1.35
C GLY A 438 -11.30 -16.48 1.20
N ARG A 439 -10.89 -16.93 0.01
CA ARG A 439 -9.53 -17.39 -0.29
C ARG A 439 -8.86 -16.41 -1.24
N THR A 440 -7.75 -15.79 -0.85
CA THR A 440 -7.17 -14.68 -1.62
C THR A 440 -5.74 -14.97 -2.06
N HIS A 441 -5.48 -14.79 -3.34
CA HIS A 441 -4.15 -14.76 -3.95
C HIS A 441 -3.78 -13.31 -4.25
N LEU A 442 -2.68 -12.81 -3.70
CA LEU A 442 -2.15 -11.50 -4.03
C LEU A 442 -1.39 -11.60 -5.34
N VAL A 443 -1.71 -10.71 -6.27
CA VAL A 443 -1.16 -10.69 -7.62
C VAL A 443 -0.88 -9.27 -8.10
N SER A 444 -0.13 -9.11 -9.19
CA SER A 444 0.05 -7.84 -9.88
C SER A 444 -1.18 -7.47 -10.74
N PRO A 445 -1.36 -6.19 -11.14
CA PRO A 445 -2.44 -5.78 -12.05
C PRO A 445 -2.47 -6.55 -13.37
N LEU A 446 -1.29 -6.86 -13.92
CA LEU A 446 -1.16 -7.63 -15.16
C LEU A 446 -1.68 -9.07 -14.98
N VAL A 447 -1.31 -9.72 -13.88
CA VAL A 447 -1.78 -11.07 -13.53
C VAL A 447 -3.27 -11.06 -13.21
N ALA A 448 -3.78 -10.05 -12.49
CA ALA A 448 -5.21 -9.91 -12.22
C ALA A 448 -6.03 -9.82 -13.53
N ALA A 449 -5.63 -8.94 -14.46
CA ALA A 449 -6.32 -8.77 -15.73
C ALA A 449 -6.31 -10.05 -16.59
N ALA A 450 -5.16 -10.73 -16.70
CA ALA A 450 -5.08 -11.98 -17.44
C ALA A 450 -5.87 -13.11 -16.78
N THR A 451 -5.85 -13.16 -15.45
CA THR A 451 -6.66 -14.10 -14.66
C THR A 451 -8.16 -13.87 -14.88
N ALA A 452 -8.61 -12.62 -14.95
CA ALA A 452 -10.02 -12.29 -15.20
C ALA A 452 -10.49 -12.81 -16.56
N VAL A 453 -9.65 -12.71 -17.59
CA VAL A 453 -9.97 -13.19 -18.95
C VAL A 453 -9.98 -14.72 -19.02
N ARG A 454 -9.03 -15.40 -18.37
CA ARG A 454 -8.86 -16.85 -18.51
C ARG A 454 -9.65 -17.66 -17.46
N GLY A 455 -10.04 -17.04 -16.35
CA GLY A 455 -10.72 -17.66 -15.21
C GLY A 455 -9.86 -18.55 -14.31
N THR A 456 -8.54 -18.58 -14.56
CA THR A 456 -7.53 -19.28 -13.76
C THR A 456 -6.32 -18.36 -13.57
N LEU A 457 -5.52 -18.54 -12.51
CA LEU A 457 -4.35 -17.67 -12.25
C LEU A 457 -3.43 -17.64 -13.47
N SER A 458 -3.22 -16.45 -14.05
CA SER A 458 -2.58 -16.31 -15.36
C SER A 458 -1.81 -15.01 -15.51
N SER A 459 -0.78 -15.06 -16.34
CA SER A 459 -0.02 -13.90 -16.79
C SER A 459 -0.49 -13.46 -18.19
N PRO A 460 -0.14 -12.25 -18.66
CA PRO A 460 -0.44 -11.84 -20.03
C PRO A 460 0.12 -12.76 -21.12
N ALA A 461 1.18 -13.53 -20.83
CA ALA A 461 1.76 -14.50 -21.76
C ALA A 461 0.87 -15.73 -22.02
N ASP A 462 -0.24 -15.87 -21.27
CA ASP A 462 -1.15 -17.01 -21.31
C ASP A 462 -2.43 -16.74 -22.14
N LEU A 463 -2.53 -15.55 -22.74
CA LEU A 463 -3.70 -15.05 -23.48
C LEU A 463 -3.58 -15.10 -25.00
#